data_AF-A0A954V833-F1
#
_entry.id   AF-A0A954V833-F1
#
_cell.length_a   1.000
_cell.length_b   1.000
_cell.length_c   1.000
_cell.angle_alpha   90.00
_cell.angle_beta   90.00
_cell.angle_gamma   90.00
#
_symmetry.space_group_name_H-M   'P 1'
#
loop_
_entity.id
_entity.type
_entity.pdbx_description
1 polymer ?
#
loop_
_entity_poly.entity_id
_entity_poly.type
_entity_poly.pdbx_seq_one_letter_code
_entity_poly.pdbx_strand_id
1 'polypeptide(L)'
;MKISLPNEAEPGFQMAPMIDITFLLLIFFIVASHMDANSQVELPPARHADAVTAKNAVIVTMSTGNGDVAQIYLGDGVDDNTLVRTDSPQDQEAAVTEFIDQQMHGATPKENVILKASRNVKSREVSRIARVVGSVADDVHFYVAVLDEG
;
A
#
# COMPACT_ATOMS: atom_id res chain seq x y z
N MET A 1 33.31 67.95 32.68
CA MET A 1 32.09 67.61 31.91
C MET A 1 31.98 66.10 31.89
N LYS A 2 31.03 65.52 32.64
CA LYS A 2 30.88 64.07 32.79
C LYS A 2 29.88 63.60 31.72
N ILE A 3 30.35 62.85 30.72
CA ILE A 3 29.49 62.29 29.67
C ILE A 3 28.91 60.99 30.22
N SER A 4 27.58 60.94 30.33
CA SER A 4 26.86 59.75 30.77
C SER A 4 26.58 58.89 29.53
N LEU A 5 27.01 57.63 29.55
CA LEU A 5 26.72 56.65 28.50
C LEU A 5 25.25 56.19 28.59
N PRO A 6 24.58 55.94 27.45
CA PRO A 6 23.22 55.41 27.44
C PRO A 6 23.19 53.99 28.04
N ASN A 7 22.14 53.71 28.80
CA ASN A 7 21.86 52.39 29.36
C ASN A 7 21.40 51.47 28.21
N GLU A 8 22.28 50.62 27.71
CA GLU A 8 21.92 49.56 26.75
C GLU A 8 20.92 48.63 27.44
N ALA A 9 19.64 48.77 27.11
CA ALA A 9 18.61 47.88 27.62
C ALA A 9 18.94 46.46 27.16
N GLU A 10 19.27 45.57 28.09
CA GLU A 10 19.44 44.15 27.78
C GLU A 10 18.17 43.67 27.05
N PRO A 11 18.30 42.99 25.90
CA PRO A 11 17.14 42.49 25.19
C PRO A 11 16.44 41.47 26.08
N GLY A 12 15.38 41.92 26.76
CA GLY A 12 14.56 41.08 27.63
C GLY A 12 14.06 39.87 26.87
N PHE A 13 13.98 38.72 27.55
CA PHE A 13 13.56 37.44 27.00
C PHE A 13 12.30 37.57 26.12
N GLN A 14 12.47 37.47 24.81
CA GLN A 14 11.39 37.65 23.84
C GLN A 14 10.68 36.32 23.62
N MET A 15 9.46 36.18 24.14
CA MET A 15 8.68 34.94 24.06
C MET A 15 8.07 34.67 22.67
N ALA A 16 7.79 35.71 21.89
CA ALA A 16 7.07 35.59 20.62
C ALA A 16 7.76 34.64 19.60
N PRO A 17 9.10 34.67 19.40
CA PRO A 17 9.78 33.74 18.49
C PRO A 17 9.76 32.29 18.99
N MET A 18 9.81 32.07 20.30
CA MET A 18 9.78 30.71 20.87
C MET A 18 8.39 30.09 20.77
N ILE A 19 7.35 30.89 20.97
CA ILE A 19 5.96 30.45 20.78
C ILE A 19 5.77 29.98 19.33
N ASP A 20 6.21 30.77 18.35
CA ASP A 20 6.07 30.45 16.93
C ASP A 20 6.75 29.12 16.57
N ILE A 21 8.01 28.92 17.01
CA ILE A 21 8.75 27.66 16.79
C ILE A 21 8.01 26.46 17.39
N THR A 22 7.52 26.56 18.63
CA THR A 22 6.78 25.46 19.24
C THR A 22 5.44 25.20 18.55
N PHE A 23 4.77 26.24 18.05
CA PHE A 23 3.50 26.11 17.35
C PHE A 23 3.67 25.44 15.99
N LEU A 24 4.71 25.82 15.25
CA LEU A 24 5.09 25.17 13.99
C LEU A 24 5.45 23.71 14.20
N LEU A 25 6.18 23.36 15.26
CA LEU A 25 6.51 21.97 15.59
C LEU A 25 5.27 21.14 15.94
N LEU A 26 4.33 21.69 16.70
CA LEU A 26 3.08 21.00 17.04
C LEU A 26 2.23 20.74 15.79
N ILE A 27 2.06 21.73 14.92
CA ILE A 27 1.32 21.56 13.66
C ILE A 27 2.03 20.55 12.76
N PHE A 28 3.35 20.63 12.63
CA PHE A 28 4.14 19.68 11.87
C PHE A 28 3.97 18.25 12.38
N PHE A 29 4.04 18.02 13.69
CA PHE A 29 3.85 16.69 14.26
C PHE A 29 2.42 16.18 14.12
N ILE A 30 1.41 17.03 14.27
CA ILE A 30 0.01 16.65 14.02
C ILE A 30 -0.15 16.22 12.57
N VAL A 31 0.27 17.03 11.60
CA VAL A 31 0.15 16.70 10.18
C VAL A 31 0.96 15.44 9.83
N ALA A 32 2.20 15.32 10.31
CA ALA A 32 3.05 14.15 10.08
C ALA A 32 2.48 12.87 10.73
N SER A 33 1.82 12.98 11.89
CA SER A 33 1.21 11.83 12.59
C SER A 33 0.09 11.17 11.78
N HIS A 34 -0.56 11.92 10.88
CA HIS A 34 -1.57 11.40 9.97
C HIS A 34 -0.98 10.81 8.67
N MET A 35 0.30 11.04 8.37
CA MET A 35 0.94 10.53 7.14
C MET A 35 1.34 9.06 7.22
N ASP A 36 1.38 8.47 8.42
CA ASP A 36 1.73 7.06 8.66
C ASP A 36 0.51 6.18 8.96
N ALA A 37 -0.67 6.59 8.48
CA ALA A 37 -1.79 5.68 8.29
C ALA A 37 -1.48 4.75 7.10
N ASN A 38 -0.38 4.01 7.19
CA ASN A 38 -0.32 2.70 6.56
C ASN A 38 -1.59 1.99 7.03
N SER A 39 -2.56 1.81 6.13
CA SER A 39 -3.65 0.89 6.40
C SER A 39 -2.96 -0.42 6.72
N GLN A 40 -2.89 -0.69 8.02
CA GLN A 40 -2.44 -1.93 8.57
C GLN A 40 -3.52 -2.88 8.11
N VAL A 41 -3.31 -3.44 6.92
CA VAL A 41 -4.14 -4.51 6.42
C VAL A 41 -3.98 -5.58 7.50
N GLU A 42 -5.00 -5.73 8.34
CA GLU A 42 -5.11 -6.84 9.26
C GLU A 42 -5.27 -8.08 8.39
N LEU A 43 -4.15 -8.54 7.85
CA LEU A 43 -4.09 -9.81 7.16
C LEU A 43 -4.47 -10.84 8.22
N PRO A 44 -5.55 -11.61 8.03
CA PRO A 44 -5.95 -12.60 8.99
C PRO A 44 -4.76 -13.52 9.26
N PRO A 45 -4.52 -13.94 10.52
CA PRO A 45 -3.42 -14.85 10.81
C PRO A 45 -3.60 -16.09 9.95
N ALA A 46 -2.60 -16.41 9.12
CA ALA A 46 -2.63 -17.50 8.17
C ALA A 46 -2.87 -18.83 8.91
N ARG A 47 -4.14 -19.20 9.06
CA ARG A 47 -4.57 -20.48 9.62
C ARG A 47 -4.50 -21.49 8.49
N HIS A 48 -3.30 -22.03 8.35
CA HIS A 48 -2.99 -23.22 7.58
C HIS A 48 -2.86 -22.99 6.07
N ALA A 49 -1.77 -23.54 5.55
CA ALA A 49 -1.62 -24.04 4.19
C ALA A 49 -2.61 -25.19 3.91
N ASP A 50 -3.86 -25.09 4.37
CA ASP A 50 -4.93 -25.88 3.80
C ASP A 50 -5.08 -25.34 2.40
N ALA A 51 -4.78 -26.20 1.43
CA ALA A 51 -4.81 -25.85 0.02
C ALA A 51 -6.21 -25.31 -0.30
N VAL A 52 -6.38 -23.98 -0.23
CA VAL A 52 -7.46 -23.28 -0.88
C VAL A 52 -7.38 -23.81 -2.30
N THR A 53 -8.36 -24.65 -2.63
CA THR A 53 -8.30 -25.37 -3.90
C THR A 53 -8.25 -24.27 -4.96
N ALA A 54 -7.15 -24.17 -5.69
CA ALA A 54 -6.93 -23.14 -6.72
C ALA A 54 -8.14 -23.03 -7.68
N LYS A 55 -8.91 -24.12 -7.81
CA LYS A 55 -10.17 -24.18 -8.58
C LYS A 55 -11.28 -23.26 -8.04
N ASN A 56 -11.36 -23.01 -6.73
CA ASN A 56 -12.36 -22.15 -6.10
C ASN A 56 -11.80 -20.80 -5.62
N ALA A 57 -10.63 -20.42 -6.13
CA ALA A 57 -10.01 -19.12 -5.86
C ALA A 57 -9.74 -18.33 -7.15
N VAL A 58 -9.93 -17.02 -7.07
CA VAL A 58 -9.40 -16.08 -8.06
C VAL A 58 -7.92 -15.92 -7.76
N ILE A 59 -7.05 -16.19 -8.73
CA ILE A 59 -5.60 -16.08 -8.55
C ILE A 59 -5.12 -14.89 -9.35
N VAL A 60 -4.41 -13.99 -8.67
CA VAL A 60 -3.70 -12.87 -9.29
C VAL A 60 -2.22 -13.06 -8.98
N THR A 61 -1.39 -13.07 -10.01
CA THR A 61 0.05 -13.25 -9.88
C THR A 61 0.78 -11.94 -10.17
N MET A 62 1.76 -11.59 -9.34
CA MET A 62 2.60 -10.42 -9.50
C MET A 62 4.04 -10.86 -9.72
N SER A 63 4.66 -10.39 -10.81
CA SER A 63 6.09 -10.58 -11.06
C SER A 63 6.84 -9.26 -11.10
N THR A 64 8.17 -9.35 -11.06
CA THR A 64 9.04 -8.18 -11.17
C THR A 64 8.86 -7.55 -12.55
N GLY A 65 8.41 -6.30 -12.59
CA GLY A 65 8.34 -5.53 -13.84
C GLY A 65 9.65 -4.81 -14.14
N ASN A 66 9.63 -4.03 -15.22
CA ASN A 66 10.74 -3.15 -15.58
C ASN A 66 10.82 -1.95 -14.62
N GLY A 67 11.50 -2.12 -13.48
CA GLY A 67 11.85 -1.03 -12.56
C GLY A 67 11.06 -1.02 -11.25
N ASP A 68 10.29 0.05 -11.02
CA ASP A 68 9.59 0.30 -9.72
C ASP A 68 8.12 -0.16 -9.72
N VAL A 69 7.61 -0.59 -10.86
CA VAL A 69 6.22 -1.05 -11.06
C VAL A 69 6.22 -2.55 -11.29
N ALA A 70 5.38 -3.28 -10.55
CA ALA A 70 5.22 -4.73 -10.73
C ALA A 70 4.38 -5.05 -11.98
N GLN A 71 4.67 -6.17 -12.62
CA GLN A 71 3.81 -6.73 -13.67
C GLN A 71 2.73 -7.59 -13.01
N ILE A 72 1.49 -7.43 -13.48
CA ILE A 72 0.33 -8.15 -12.94
C ILE A 72 -0.19 -9.11 -14.00
N TYR A 73 -0.45 -10.34 -13.57
CA TYR A 73 -0.96 -11.44 -14.36
C TYR A 73 -2.30 -11.89 -13.77
N LEU A 74 -3.34 -11.89 -14.60
CA LEU A 74 -4.69 -12.29 -14.25
C LEU A 74 -4.83 -13.80 -14.40
N GLY A 75 -4.22 -14.56 -13.49
CA GLY A 75 -4.22 -16.02 -13.52
C GLY A 75 -3.19 -16.66 -12.62
N ASP A 76 -3.12 -17.99 -12.69
CA ASP A 76 -2.13 -18.79 -11.99
C ASP A 76 -0.85 -18.90 -12.82
N GLY A 77 0.11 -18.01 -12.55
CA GLY A 77 1.42 -18.00 -13.19
C GLY A 77 1.70 -16.79 -14.07
N VAL A 78 2.88 -16.80 -14.67
CA VAL A 78 3.42 -15.75 -15.54
C VAL A 78 3.17 -16.15 -17.00
N ASP A 79 2.02 -15.75 -17.55
CA ASP A 79 1.64 -15.99 -18.95
C ASP A 79 1.34 -14.66 -19.67
N ASP A 80 1.96 -14.43 -20.83
CA ASP A 80 1.78 -13.25 -21.67
C ASP A 80 0.32 -13.00 -22.09
N ASN A 81 -0.53 -14.02 -22.11
CA ASN A 81 -1.96 -13.87 -22.39
C ASN A 81 -2.73 -13.29 -21.20
N THR A 82 -2.23 -13.48 -19.99
CA THR A 82 -2.83 -12.98 -18.74
C THR A 82 -2.19 -11.68 -18.25
N LEU A 83 -1.13 -11.23 -18.90
CA LEU A 83 -0.41 -10.01 -18.57
C LEU A 83 -1.28 -8.76 -18.82
N VAL A 84 -1.42 -7.94 -17.78
CA VAL A 84 -1.98 -6.59 -17.90
C VAL A 84 -0.94 -5.71 -18.61
N ARG A 85 -1.16 -5.45 -19.91
CA ARG A 85 -0.25 -4.69 -20.79
C ARG A 85 -0.32 -3.18 -20.57
N THR A 86 -0.21 -2.77 -19.33
CA THR A 86 -0.34 -1.37 -18.91
C THR A 86 0.71 -1.09 -17.84
N ASP A 87 1.42 0.02 -18.01
CA ASP A 87 2.45 0.50 -17.06
C ASP A 87 1.89 1.53 -16.07
N SER A 88 0.63 1.95 -16.26
CA SER A 88 -0.09 2.88 -15.40
C SER A 88 -0.67 2.14 -14.18
N PRO A 89 -0.29 2.51 -12.93
CA PRO A 89 -0.81 1.87 -11.73
C PRO A 89 -2.34 1.89 -11.62
N GLN A 90 -2.98 2.97 -12.06
CA GLN A 90 -4.44 3.13 -11.98
C GLN A 90 -5.15 2.13 -12.91
N ASP A 91 -4.65 1.97 -14.11
CA ASP A 91 -5.22 1.07 -15.10
C ASP A 91 -4.97 -0.41 -14.71
N GLN A 92 -3.86 -0.69 -14.02
CA GLN A 92 -3.60 -2.00 -13.41
C GLN A 92 -4.64 -2.34 -12.32
N GLU A 93 -4.93 -1.40 -11.43
CA GLU A 93 -5.91 -1.58 -10.36
C GLU A 93 -7.32 -1.79 -10.92
N ALA A 94 -7.70 -1.03 -11.96
CA ALA A 94 -8.96 -1.20 -12.66
C ALA A 94 -9.09 -2.60 -13.29
N ALA A 95 -8.05 -3.08 -13.98
CA ALA A 95 -8.04 -4.40 -14.61
C ALA A 95 -8.15 -5.54 -13.58
N VAL A 96 -7.47 -5.41 -12.43
CA VAL A 96 -7.55 -6.38 -11.33
C VAL A 96 -8.96 -6.40 -10.73
N THR A 97 -9.56 -5.23 -10.54
CA THR A 97 -10.92 -5.09 -9.99
C THR A 97 -11.94 -5.74 -10.91
N GLU A 98 -11.88 -5.41 -12.19
CA GLU A 98 -12.78 -5.98 -13.20
C GLU A 98 -12.64 -7.50 -13.30
N PHE A 99 -11.41 -8.01 -13.28
CA PHE A 99 -11.15 -9.45 -13.31
C PHE A 99 -11.72 -10.18 -12.09
N ILE A 100 -11.54 -9.63 -10.88
CA ILE A 100 -12.09 -10.22 -9.66
C ILE A 100 -13.60 -10.20 -9.74
N ASP A 101 -14.22 -9.07 -10.10
CA ASP A 101 -15.68 -8.94 -10.19
C ASP A 101 -16.28 -9.97 -11.18
N GLN A 102 -15.66 -10.14 -12.35
CA GLN A 102 -16.06 -11.15 -13.33
C GLN A 102 -15.93 -12.59 -12.82
N GLN A 103 -14.90 -12.89 -12.00
CA GLN A 103 -14.69 -14.23 -11.46
C GLN A 103 -15.55 -14.52 -10.22
N MET A 104 -15.91 -13.49 -9.45
CA MET A 104 -16.81 -13.57 -8.31
C MET A 104 -18.27 -13.75 -8.76
N HIS A 105 -18.70 -13.00 -9.78
CA HIS A 105 -20.07 -13.06 -10.34
C HIS A 105 -20.22 -13.97 -11.57
N GLY A 106 -19.15 -14.69 -11.94
CA GLY A 106 -19.11 -15.55 -13.12
C GLY A 106 -19.86 -16.88 -12.97
N ALA A 107 -19.69 -17.76 -13.97
CA ALA A 107 -20.39 -19.05 -14.05
C ALA A 107 -20.05 -20.03 -12.90
N THR A 108 -18.92 -19.84 -12.23
CA THR A 108 -18.52 -20.55 -11.00
C THR A 108 -18.09 -19.49 -9.99
N PRO A 109 -18.99 -19.01 -9.12
CA PRO A 109 -18.64 -17.98 -8.15
C PRO A 109 -17.57 -18.51 -7.23
N LYS A 110 -16.42 -17.83 -7.22
CA LYS A 110 -15.30 -18.19 -6.35
C LYS A 110 -15.42 -17.39 -5.06
N GLU A 111 -15.14 -18.04 -3.93
CA GLU A 111 -15.29 -17.41 -2.60
C GLU A 111 -13.96 -16.95 -2.00
N ASN A 112 -12.86 -17.16 -2.72
CA ASN A 112 -11.51 -16.90 -2.23
C ASN A 112 -10.71 -16.11 -3.26
N VAL A 113 -9.84 -15.21 -2.81
CA VAL A 113 -8.86 -14.53 -3.66
C VAL A 113 -7.45 -14.80 -3.14
N ILE A 114 -6.56 -15.22 -4.03
CA ILE A 114 -5.16 -15.50 -3.75
C ILE A 114 -4.30 -14.51 -4.55
N LEU A 115 -3.52 -13.71 -3.85
CA LEU A 115 -2.47 -12.87 -4.42
C LEU A 115 -1.13 -13.59 -4.30
N LYS A 116 -0.58 -14.02 -5.43
CA LYS A 116 0.76 -14.58 -5.52
C LYS A 116 1.74 -13.48 -5.92
N ALA A 117 2.83 -13.29 -5.19
CA ALA A 117 3.86 -12.33 -5.54
C ALA A 117 5.23 -12.99 -5.61
N SER A 118 5.99 -12.76 -6.68
CA SER A 118 7.38 -13.23 -6.75
C SER A 118 8.24 -12.52 -5.70
N ARG A 119 9.24 -13.22 -5.16
CA ARG A 119 10.14 -12.73 -4.10
C ARG A 119 10.79 -11.37 -4.38
N ASN A 120 11.02 -11.05 -5.65
CA ASN A 120 11.69 -9.81 -6.07
C ASN A 120 10.73 -8.62 -6.21
N VAL A 121 9.42 -8.81 -6.02
CA VAL A 121 8.44 -7.73 -6.06
C VAL A 121 8.56 -6.87 -4.80
N LYS A 122 8.60 -5.54 -4.97
CA LYS A 122 8.65 -4.61 -3.84
C LYS A 122 7.38 -4.72 -2.99
N SER A 123 7.56 -4.80 -1.66
CA SER A 123 6.43 -4.89 -0.71
C SER A 123 5.39 -3.79 -0.89
N ARG A 124 5.81 -2.57 -1.24
CA ARG A 124 4.93 -1.44 -1.56
C ARG A 124 3.93 -1.76 -2.67
N GLU A 125 4.35 -2.47 -3.72
CA GLU A 125 3.48 -2.86 -4.83
C GLU A 125 2.51 -3.97 -4.40
N VAL A 126 2.99 -4.96 -3.63
CA VAL A 126 2.13 -6.02 -3.07
C VAL A 126 1.03 -5.42 -2.19
N SER A 127 1.39 -4.47 -1.31
CA SER A 127 0.42 -3.77 -0.46
C SER A 127 -0.57 -2.93 -1.26
N ARG A 128 -0.15 -2.30 -2.37
CA ARG A 128 -1.05 -1.52 -3.25
C ARG A 128 -2.14 -2.42 -3.83
N ILE A 129 -1.75 -3.52 -4.45
CA ILE A 129 -2.70 -4.45 -5.08
C ILE A 129 -3.54 -5.18 -4.02
N ALA A 130 -2.96 -5.56 -2.89
CA ALA A 130 -3.70 -6.18 -1.79
C ALA A 130 -4.85 -5.30 -1.26
N ARG A 131 -4.68 -3.97 -1.23
CA ARG A 131 -5.75 -3.03 -0.83
C ARG A 131 -6.90 -3.03 -1.82
N VAL A 132 -6.59 -3.02 -3.12
CA VAL A 132 -7.60 -3.03 -4.19
C VAL A 132 -8.38 -4.33 -4.11
N VAL A 133 -7.69 -5.47 -4.00
CA VAL A 133 -8.33 -6.77 -3.81
C VAL A 133 -9.22 -6.79 -2.55
N GLY A 134 -8.71 -6.31 -1.42
CA GLY A 134 -9.47 -6.25 -0.17
C GLY A 134 -10.73 -5.39 -0.24
N SER A 135 -10.70 -4.28 -0.98
CA SER A 135 -11.87 -3.38 -1.13
C SER A 135 -13.00 -3.95 -1.98
N VAL A 136 -12.72 -4.94 -2.82
CA VAL A 136 -13.70 -5.59 -3.69
C VAL A 136 -14.31 -6.82 -3.01
N ALA A 137 -13.63 -7.34 -1.99
CA ALA A 137 -13.87 -8.65 -1.42
C ALA A 137 -14.23 -8.54 0.09
N ASP A 138 -15.19 -7.66 0.42
CA ASP A 138 -15.60 -7.34 1.81
C ASP A 138 -16.00 -8.58 2.66
N ASP A 139 -16.39 -9.70 2.04
CA ASP A 139 -16.78 -10.96 2.69
C ASP A 139 -15.94 -12.18 2.25
N VAL A 140 -14.81 -11.96 1.58
CA VAL A 140 -14.01 -13.01 0.95
C VAL A 140 -12.69 -13.22 1.67
N HIS A 141 -12.31 -14.48 1.88
CA HIS A 141 -11.01 -14.81 2.43
C HIS A 141 -9.89 -14.46 1.43
N PHE A 142 -9.11 -13.44 1.79
CA PHE A 142 -7.94 -12.98 1.06
C PHE A 142 -6.66 -13.64 1.57
N TYR A 143 -5.88 -14.23 0.67
CA TYR A 143 -4.61 -14.89 0.97
C TYR A 143 -3.48 -14.27 0.16
N VAL A 144 -2.36 -13.96 0.84
CA VAL A 144 -1.11 -13.52 0.18
C VAL A 144 -0.08 -14.64 0.25
N ALA A 145 0.47 -15.03 -0.89
CA ALA A 145 1.51 -16.04 -1.00
C ALA A 145 2.73 -15.48 -1.74
N VAL A 146 3.92 -15.81 -1.25
CA VAL A 146 5.18 -15.47 -1.93
C VAL A 146 5.66 -16.68 -2.73
N LEU A 147 5.92 -16.48 -4.02
CA LEU A 147 6.50 -17.49 -4.91
C LEU A 147 8.03 -17.37 -4.88
N ASP A 148 8.71 -18.49 -4.62
CA ASP A 148 10.16 -18.62 -4.80
C ASP A 148 10.39 -19.08 -6.24
N GLU A 149 10.84 -18.18 -7.10
CA GLU A 149 11.31 -18.53 -8.44
C GLU A 149 12.75 -19.03 -8.27
N GLY A 150 12.91 -20.35 -8.28
CA GLY A 150 14.21 -21.04 -8.22
C GLY A 150 14.98 -20.99 -9.53
#